data_AF-A0A3D1KHR2-F1
#
_entry.id   AF-A0A3D1KHR2-F1
#
_cell.length_a   1.000
_cell.length_b   1.000
_cell.length_c   1.000
_cell.angle_alpha   90.00
_cell.angle_beta   90.00
_cell.angle_gamma   90.00
#
_symmetry.space_group_name_H-M   'P 1'
#
loop_
_entity.id
_entity.type
_entity.pdbx_description
1 polymer ?
#
loop_
_entity_poly.entity_id
_entity_poly.type
_entity_poly.pdbx_seq_one_letter_code
_entity_poly.pdbx_strand_id
1 'polypeptide(L)'
;IFYTTDEAWLLIEKFCKKHYKTIRLSHETFNDFGSFPMLSETVHTDHLLVLIAARENSLSYSPVIQKIPELLASSFSQCSKMLIFPDQYGIERRKSSFNTGFPVGN
;
A
#
# COMPACT_ATOMS: atom_id res chain seq x y z
N ILE A 1 3.73 13.46 1.27
CA ILE A 1 4.35 12.58 2.29
C ILE A 1 3.88 11.15 2.02
N PHE A 2 4.73 10.16 2.26
CA PHE A 2 4.40 8.73 2.11
C PHE A 2 4.35 8.09 3.49
N TYR A 3 3.21 7.46 3.83
CA TYR A 3 3.03 6.68 5.05
C TYR A 3 3.19 5.20 4.70
N THR A 4 4.39 4.66 4.88
CA THR A 4 4.71 3.27 4.52
C THR A 4 5.72 2.67 5.49
N THR A 5 5.94 1.37 5.42
CA THR A 5 7.08 0.75 6.10
C THR A 5 8.40 1.29 5.52
N ASP A 6 9.48 1.16 6.29
CA ASP A 6 10.81 1.63 5.87
C ASP A 6 11.31 0.86 4.65
N GLU A 7 11.02 -0.44 4.55
CA GLU A 7 11.41 -1.28 3.41
C GLU A 7 10.72 -0.83 2.12
N ALA A 8 9.43 -0.51 2.19
CA ALA A 8 8.68 0.02 1.05
C ALA A 8 9.21 1.39 0.63
N TRP A 9 9.52 2.25 1.61
CA TRP A 9 10.06 3.58 1.36
C TRP A 9 11.38 3.53 0.59
N LEU A 10 12.32 2.66 0.97
CA LEU A 10 13.60 2.52 0.27
C LEU A 10 13.41 2.23 -1.23
N LEU A 11 12.41 1.43 -1.58
CA LEU A 11 12.09 1.10 -2.96
C LEU A 11 11.44 2.27 -3.69
N ILE A 12 10.46 2.93 -3.06
CA ILE A 12 9.76 4.09 -3.62
C ILE A 12 10.73 5.24 -3.85
N GLU A 13 11.54 5.58 -2.85
CA GLU A 13 12.48 6.68 -2.90
C GLU A 13 13.52 6.46 -4.02
N LYS A 14 14.06 5.25 -4.12
CA LYS A 14 14.99 4.88 -5.19
C LYS A 14 14.36 5.01 -6.57
N PHE A 15 13.12 4.54 -6.73
CA PHE A 15 12.38 4.66 -7.99
C PHE A 15 12.13 6.14 -8.35
N CYS A 16 11.60 6.91 -7.41
CA CYS A 16 11.28 8.31 -7.65
C CYS A 16 12.53 9.16 -7.90
N LYS A 17 13.63 8.99 -7.16
CA LYS A 17 14.89 9.69 -7.41
C LYS A 17 15.45 9.41 -8.82
N LYS A 18 15.27 8.17 -9.31
CA LYS A 18 15.70 7.77 -10.66
C LYS A 18 14.88 8.43 -11.77
N HIS A 19 13.56 8.54 -11.58
CA HIS A 19 12.62 8.93 -12.64
C HIS A 19 12.11 10.38 -12.53
N TYR A 20 12.15 10.98 -11.33
CA TYR A 20 11.52 12.27 -11.01
C TYR A 20 12.42 13.14 -10.13
N LYS A 21 13.45 13.75 -10.75
CA LYS A 21 14.51 14.49 -10.04
C LYS A 21 14.04 15.76 -9.29
N THR A 22 12.90 16.32 -9.65
CA THR A 22 12.40 17.61 -9.14
C THR A 22 11.36 17.46 -8.03
N ILE A 23 10.91 16.24 -7.73
CA ILE A 23 9.86 16.01 -6.73
C ILE A 23 10.48 15.99 -5.33
N ARG A 24 9.88 16.76 -4.41
CA ARG A 24 10.19 16.67 -2.98
C ARG A 24 9.43 15.48 -2.40
N LEU A 25 10.17 14.53 -1.84
CA LEU A 25 9.61 13.34 -1.22
C LEU A 25 9.89 13.40 0.28
N SER A 26 8.88 13.07 1.07
CA SER A 26 8.98 12.90 2.52
C SER A 26 8.30 11.60 2.92
N HIS A 27 8.75 11.00 4.01
CA HIS A 27 8.28 9.72 4.51
C HIS A 27 8.12 9.75 6.01
N GLU A 28 7.09 9.06 6.47
CA GLU A 28 6.87 8.71 7.87
C GLU A 28 6.61 7.20 7.94
N THR A 29 7.30 6.54 8.86
CA THR A 29 7.15 5.10 9.09
C THR A 29 5.73 4.80 9.57
N PHE A 30 5.03 3.95 8.83
CA PHE A 30 3.65 3.56 9.13
C PHE A 30 3.50 2.05 9.03
N ASN A 31 3.53 1.39 10.20
CA ASN A 31 3.47 -0.07 10.32
C ASN A 31 2.16 -0.56 10.96
N ASP A 32 1.40 0.33 11.59
CA ASP A 32 0.15 -0.01 12.26
C ASP A 32 -1.03 0.79 11.71
N PHE A 33 -1.94 0.07 11.04
CA PHE A 33 -3.19 0.65 10.55
C PHE A 33 -4.15 1.06 11.66
N GLY A 34 -3.98 0.57 12.90
CA GLY A 34 -4.72 1.05 14.06
C GLY A 34 -4.54 2.55 14.32
N SER A 35 -3.38 3.09 13.93
CA SER A 35 -3.05 4.51 14.06
C SER A 35 -3.53 5.36 12.87
N PHE A 36 -4.17 4.76 11.86
CA PHE A 36 -4.66 5.46 10.67
C PHE A 36 -5.60 6.64 10.99
N PRO A 37 -6.54 6.55 11.95
CA PRO A 37 -7.40 7.68 12.31
C PRO A 37 -6.59 8.89 12.80
N MET A 38 -5.46 8.69 13.48
CA MET A 38 -4.64 9.80 14.00
C MET A 38 -4.04 10.65 12.87
N LEU A 39 -3.89 10.09 11.66
CA LEU A 39 -3.44 10.85 10.50
C LEU A 39 -4.45 11.94 10.08
N SER A 40 -5.71 11.91 10.55
CA SER A 40 -6.65 12.99 10.27
C SER A 40 -6.24 14.31 10.91
N GLU A 41 -5.39 14.28 11.93
CA GLU A 41 -4.85 15.48 12.57
C GLU A 41 -3.79 16.17 11.70
N THR A 42 -3.14 15.45 10.79
CA THR A 42 -2.06 15.95 9.92
C THR A 42 -2.50 16.16 8.47
N VAL A 43 -3.63 15.56 8.06
CA VAL A 43 -4.18 15.70 6.71
C VAL A 43 -5.21 16.83 6.68
N HIS A 44 -4.88 17.90 5.96
CA HIS A 44 -5.75 19.04 5.77
C HIS A 44 -6.75 18.81 4.63
N THR A 45 -7.82 19.60 4.60
CA THR A 45 -8.91 19.47 3.61
C THR A 45 -8.50 19.81 2.18
N ASP A 46 -7.42 20.57 2.01
CA ASP A 46 -6.80 20.91 0.72
C ASP A 46 -5.79 19.86 0.24
N HIS A 47 -5.53 18.82 1.05
CA HIS A 47 -4.68 17.69 0.65
C HIS A 47 -5.48 16.65 -0.16
N LEU A 48 -4.77 15.95 -1.05
CA LEU A 48 -5.26 14.72 -1.68
C LEU A 48 -4.72 13.51 -0.91
N LEU A 49 -5.61 12.77 -0.27
CA LEU A 49 -5.30 11.52 0.40
C LEU A 49 -5.42 10.35 -0.58
N VAL A 50 -4.30 9.70 -0.91
CA VAL A 50 -4.26 8.53 -1.80
C VAL A 50 -3.93 7.28 -1.01
N LEU A 51 -4.82 6.29 -1.07
CA LEU A 51 -4.60 4.97 -0.48
C LEU A 51 -4.41 3.95 -1.59
N ILE A 52 -3.33 3.18 -1.50
CA ILE A 52 -3.04 2.08 -2.40
C ILE A 52 -3.14 0.80 -1.57
N ALA A 53 -4.11 -0.04 -1.88
CA ALA A 53 -4.42 -1.22 -1.08
C ALA A 53 -4.48 -2.47 -1.96
N ALA A 54 -4.01 -3.59 -1.41
CA ALA A 54 -4.03 -4.85 -2.12
C ALA A 54 -5.46 -5.41 -2.19
N ARG A 55 -5.79 -6.10 -3.30
CA ARG A 55 -7.10 -6.77 -3.44
C ARG A 55 -7.16 -8.00 -2.52
N GLU A 56 -8.38 -8.40 -2.18
CA GLU A 56 -8.62 -9.69 -1.56
C GLU A 56 -7.99 -10.82 -2.39
N ASN A 57 -7.44 -11.84 -1.73
CA ASN A 57 -6.69 -12.96 -2.34
C ASN A 57 -5.34 -12.60 -2.98
N SER A 58 -4.79 -11.41 -2.73
CA SER A 58 -3.40 -11.09 -3.09
C SER A 58 -2.43 -11.38 -1.93
N LEU A 59 -1.14 -11.59 -2.24
CA LEU A 59 -0.12 -11.95 -1.24
C LEU A 59 0.04 -10.89 -0.13
N SER A 60 -0.19 -9.62 -0.46
CA SER A 60 -0.06 -8.48 0.45
C SER A 60 -1.39 -8.05 1.07
N TYR A 61 -2.43 -8.88 0.97
CA TYR A 61 -3.73 -8.58 1.56
C TYR A 61 -3.70 -8.65 3.09
N SER A 62 -4.34 -7.67 3.74
CA SER A 62 -4.59 -7.66 5.18
C SER A 62 -6.08 -7.42 5.42
N PRO A 63 -6.73 -8.15 6.35
CA PRO A 63 -8.15 -7.94 6.67
C PRO A 63 -8.49 -6.51 7.09
N VAL A 64 -7.51 -5.76 7.62
CA VAL A 64 -7.70 -4.34 8.01
C VAL A 64 -8.05 -3.47 6.80
N ILE A 65 -7.65 -3.86 5.59
CA ILE A 65 -7.97 -3.15 4.35
C ILE A 65 -9.47 -3.05 4.11
N GLN A 66 -10.26 -4.04 4.52
CA GLN A 66 -11.72 -4.01 4.35
C GLN A 66 -12.38 -2.87 5.15
N LYS A 67 -11.76 -2.42 6.23
CA LYS A 67 -12.26 -1.33 7.08
C LYS A 67 -11.88 0.05 6.56
N ILE A 68 -10.98 0.14 5.58
CA ILE A 68 -10.48 1.42 5.06
C ILE A 68 -11.60 2.32 4.53
N PRO A 69 -12.57 1.85 3.73
CA PRO A 69 -13.65 2.71 3.24
C PRO A 69 -14.45 3.36 4.36
N GLU A 70 -14.76 2.61 5.41
CA GLU A 70 -15.47 3.11 6.60
C GLU A 70 -14.63 4.15 7.35
N LEU A 71 -13.34 3.88 7.55
CA LEU A 71 -12.40 4.81 8.19
C LEU A 71 -12.21 6.12 7.38
N LEU A 72 -12.17 6.02 6.05
CA LEU A 72 -12.08 7.20 5.18
C LEU A 72 -13.37 8.06 5.23
N ALA A 73 -14.51 7.41 5.41
CA ALA A 73 -15.79 8.09 5.55
C ALA A 73 -15.90 8.81 6.91
N SER A 74 -15.42 8.20 7.99
CA SER A 74 -15.51 8.76 9.34
C SER A 74 -14.42 9.78 9.66
N SER A 75 -13.14 9.44 9.45
CA SER A 75 -12.00 10.25 9.89
C SER A 75 -11.56 11.31 8.88
N PHE A 76 -11.84 11.12 7.59
CA PHE A 76 -11.36 12.00 6.51
C PHE A 76 -12.50 12.57 5.65
N SER A 77 -13.70 12.69 6.21
CA SER A 77 -14.94 13.02 5.48
C SER A 77 -14.81 14.25 4.56
N GLN A 78 -14.10 15.28 5.02
CA GLN A 78 -13.91 16.57 4.35
C GLN A 78 -12.71 16.62 3.38
N CYS A 79 -11.87 15.59 3.33
CA CYS A 79 -10.69 15.58 2.47
C CYS A 79 -11.03 15.05 1.08
N SER A 80 -10.27 15.49 0.07
CA SER A 80 -10.22 14.81 -1.22
C SER A 80 -9.49 13.48 -1.07
N LYS A 81 -10.10 12.38 -1.50
CA LYS A 81 -9.58 11.02 -1.29
C LYS A 81 -9.67 10.15 -2.55
N MET A 82 -8.68 9.29 -2.74
CA MET A 82 -8.62 8.30 -3.82
C MET A 82 -8.18 6.95 -3.26
N LEU A 83 -8.96 5.90 -3.52
CA LEU A 83 -8.62 4.53 -3.14
C LEU A 83 -8.32 3.72 -4.40
N ILE A 84 -7.11 3.16 -4.46
CA ILE A 84 -6.59 2.43 -5.62
C ILE A 84 -6.31 0.99 -5.24
N PHE A 85 -6.91 0.07 -5.99
CA PHE A 85 -6.64 -1.36 -5.92
C PHE A 85 -5.89 -1.80 -7.18
N PRO A 86 -4.55 -1.72 -7.19
CA PRO A 86 -3.76 -2.03 -8.37
C PRO A 86 -3.98 -3.48 -8.79
N ASP A 87 -4.11 -3.68 -10.09
CA ASP A 87 -4.12 -5.02 -10.66
C ASP A 87 -2.70 -5.58 -10.71
N GLN A 88 -2.51 -6.82 -10.28
CA GLN A 88 -1.21 -7.48 -10.24
C GLN A 88 -0.93 -8.30 -11.50
N TYR A 89 -1.46 -7.90 -12.66
CA TYR A 89 -1.18 -8.55 -13.94
C TYR A 89 0.34 -8.53 -14.22
N GLY A 90 1.02 -9.63 -13.92
CA GLY A 90 2.47 -9.77 -14.02
C GLY A 90 3.13 -10.54 -12.87
N ILE A 91 2.51 -10.61 -11.69
CA ILE A 91 3.01 -11.43 -10.56
C ILE A 91 2.62 -12.91 -10.72
N GLU A 92 1.67 -13.24 -11.60
CA GLU A 92 1.33 -14.63 -11.91
C GLU A 92 2.47 -15.41 -12.60
N ARG A 93 3.47 -14.73 -13.20
CA ARG A 93 4.66 -15.41 -13.74
C ARG A 93 5.73 -15.75 -12.71
N ARG A 94 5.50 -15.43 -11.43
CA ARG A 94 6.30 -15.94 -10.31
C ARG A 94 5.43 -16.75 -9.34
N LYS A 95 4.53 -17.58 -9.86
CA LYS A 95 4.33 -18.89 -9.22
C LYS A 95 5.66 -19.62 -9.37
N SER A 96 6.52 -19.46 -8.36
CA SER A 96 7.61 -20.38 -8.11
C SER A 96 7.09 -21.79 -8.29
N SER A 97 7.68 -22.52 -9.23
CA SER A 97 7.57 -23.95 -9.29
C SER A 97 8.08 -24.51 -7.95
N PHE A 98 7.16 -24.72 -7.00
CA PHE A 98 7.31 -25.82 -6.05
C PHE A 98 6.58 -27.00 -6.68
N ASN A 99 7.24 -27.59 -7.68
CA ASN A 99 6.88 -28.91 -8.14
C ASN A 99 7.60 -29.89 -7.23
N THR A 100 6.95 -30.37 -6.17
CA THR A 100 7.34 -31.65 -5.56
C THR A 100 6.57 -32.81 -6.20
N GLY A 101 6.23 -32.68 -7.50
CA GLY A 101 5.49 -33.64 -8.30
C GLY A 101 6.28 -34.89 -8.71
N PHE A 102 7.24 -35.33 -7.89
CA PHE A 102 7.71 -36.71 -7.94
C PHE A 102 7.05 -37.46 -6.77
N PRO A 103 6.16 -38.44 -7.00
CA PRO A 103 6.16 -39.58 -6.11
C PRO A 103 7.57 -40.20 -6.20
N VAL A 104 8.26 -40.31 -5.07
CA VAL A 104 9.45 -41.15 -4.97
C VAL A 104 8.97 -42.57 -5.26
N GLY A 105 9.27 -43.06 -6.46
CA GLY A 105 8.88 -44.41 -6.89
C GLY A 105 9.55 -45.48 -6.04
N ASN A 106 8.82 -46.57 -5.79
CA ASN A 106 9.37 -47.82 -5.29
C ASN A 106 10.32 -48.47 -6.31
#